data_AF-A0A941G5A9-F1
#
_entry.id   AF-A0A941G5A9-F1
#
_cell.length_a   1.000
_cell.length_b   1.000
_cell.length_c   1.000
_cell.angle_alpha   90.00
_cell.angle_beta   90.00
_cell.angle_gamma   90.00
#
_symmetry.space_group_name_H-M   'P 1'
#
loop_
_entity.id
_entity.type
_entity.pdbx_description
1 polymer ?
#
loop_
_entity_poly.entity_id
_entity_poly.type
_entity_poly.pdbx_seq_one_letter_code
_entity_poly.pdbx_strand_id
1 'polypeptide(L)'
;RQPPERAPGGAALAPAANLLPPVVGVYFTLFISLPTTIWLYGKLEPVLGRFSRAKADETVAADATADETPAHGSKLGFGDRLTAYAVCGLFALVGNQFGYKVPILDALPGMLIILALVVLTDLLLRVIPKLPAVFVLSVLAMTAGCPGVLPYSEQIIALVGKVNFLPFTTVILAMAGLSILKDLPAFRKLGWKIVVVSLAANAGTFLGATMIAEFFH
;
A
#
# COMPACT_ATOMS: atom_id res chain seq x y z
N ARG A 1 40.64 2.56 0.58
CA ARG A 1 40.54 3.75 -0.32
C ARG A 1 39.80 3.30 -1.57
N GLN A 2 38.48 3.46 -1.61
CA GLN A 2 37.66 3.20 -2.79
C GLN A 2 37.47 4.53 -3.54
N PRO A 3 37.60 4.57 -4.87
CA PRO A 3 37.66 5.82 -5.63
C PRO A 3 36.28 6.50 -5.75
N PRO A 4 36.23 7.84 -5.76
CA PRO A 4 35.01 8.64 -5.71
C PRO A 4 34.43 8.91 -7.11
N GLU A 5 34.01 7.89 -7.88
CA GLU A 5 33.51 8.13 -9.25
C GLU A 5 32.54 7.09 -9.89
N ARG A 6 31.79 6.31 -9.11
CA ARG A 6 30.62 5.51 -9.59
C ARG A 6 29.52 5.59 -8.54
N ALA A 7 28.24 5.86 -8.78
CA ALA A 7 27.47 6.13 -9.99
C ALA A 7 26.12 6.76 -9.55
N PRO A 8 25.53 7.69 -10.30
CA PRO A 8 24.14 8.14 -10.06
C PRO A 8 23.10 7.00 -10.14
N GLY A 9 23.48 5.80 -10.62
CA GLY A 9 22.61 4.62 -10.65
C GLY A 9 22.33 3.96 -9.29
N GLY A 10 23.20 4.09 -8.29
CA GLY A 10 23.01 3.44 -6.98
C GLY A 10 21.89 4.08 -6.14
N ALA A 11 21.77 5.40 -6.21
CA ALA A 11 20.74 6.17 -5.50
C ALA A 11 19.33 5.96 -6.08
N ALA A 12 19.23 5.70 -7.39
CA ALA A 12 17.96 5.37 -8.06
C ALA A 12 17.56 3.90 -7.88
N LEU A 13 18.52 3.01 -7.61
CA LEU A 13 18.26 1.58 -7.43
C LEU A 13 17.52 1.27 -6.12
N ALA A 14 17.81 2.00 -5.04
CA ALA A 14 17.16 1.83 -3.74
C ALA A 14 15.63 2.05 -3.76
N PRO A 15 15.10 3.18 -4.31
CA PRO A 15 13.66 3.35 -4.45
C PRO A 15 13.04 2.36 -5.44
N ALA A 16 13.72 2.01 -6.53
CA ALA A 16 13.24 1.00 -7.48
C ALA A 16 13.11 -0.39 -6.83
N ALA A 17 14.08 -0.78 -5.99
CA ALA A 17 14.06 -2.03 -5.24
C ALA A 17 12.93 -2.07 -4.21
N ASN A 18 12.51 -0.92 -3.66
CA ASN A 18 11.39 -0.85 -2.71
C ASN A 18 10.02 -0.99 -3.37
N LEU A 19 9.93 -0.75 -4.69
CA LEU A 19 8.70 -0.95 -5.48
C LEU A 19 8.55 -2.38 -6.00
N LEU A 20 9.64 -3.14 -6.06
CA LEU A 20 9.65 -4.49 -6.59
C LEU A 20 8.84 -5.48 -5.72
N PRO A 21 8.95 -5.49 -4.37
CA PRO A 21 8.18 -6.40 -3.52
C PRO A 21 6.66 -6.18 -3.61
N PRO A 22 6.12 -4.94 -3.55
CA PRO A 22 4.69 -4.71 -3.72
C PRO A 22 4.19 -5.15 -5.11
N VAL A 23 4.90 -4.78 -6.18
CA VAL A 23 4.49 -5.09 -7.55
C VAL A 23 4.53 -6.61 -7.79
N VAL A 24 5.64 -7.27 -7.45
CA VAL A 24 5.76 -8.72 -7.55
C VAL A 24 4.74 -9.42 -6.66
N GLY A 25 4.49 -8.89 -5.45
CA GLY A 25 3.48 -9.37 -4.53
C GLY A 25 2.09 -9.42 -5.16
N VAL A 26 1.63 -8.31 -5.77
CA VAL A 26 0.32 -8.23 -6.44
C VAL A 26 0.20 -9.23 -7.60
N TYR A 27 1.26 -9.42 -8.37
CA TYR A 27 1.24 -10.42 -9.45
C TYR A 27 1.25 -11.84 -8.92
N PHE A 28 2.03 -12.12 -7.88
CA PHE A 28 2.08 -13.43 -7.25
C PHE A 28 0.74 -13.77 -6.59
N THR A 29 0.05 -12.80 -6.00
CA THR A 29 -1.30 -13.03 -5.45
C THR A 29 -2.33 -13.30 -6.54
N LEU A 30 -2.34 -12.52 -7.62
CA LEU A 30 -3.29 -12.69 -8.73
C LEU A 30 -3.10 -13.99 -9.50
N PHE A 31 -1.85 -14.35 -9.83
CA PHE A 31 -1.57 -15.44 -10.76
C PHE A 31 -1.17 -16.75 -10.10
N ILE A 32 -0.67 -16.72 -8.87
CA ILE A 32 -0.25 -17.93 -8.15
C ILE A 32 -1.13 -18.16 -6.93
N SER A 33 -1.29 -17.17 -6.05
CA SER A 33 -2.08 -17.34 -4.83
C SER A 33 -3.55 -17.58 -5.12
N LEU A 34 -4.19 -16.80 -6.01
CA LEU A 34 -5.60 -16.95 -6.32
C LEU A 34 -5.94 -18.35 -6.87
N PRO A 35 -5.28 -18.87 -7.93
CA PRO A 35 -5.56 -20.22 -8.40
C PRO A 35 -5.15 -21.31 -7.40
N THR A 36 -4.05 -21.12 -6.67
CA THR A 36 -3.61 -22.08 -5.64
C THR A 36 -4.58 -22.13 -4.48
N THR A 37 -5.12 -20.97 -4.09
CA THR A 37 -6.12 -20.84 -3.03
C THR A 37 -7.39 -21.56 -3.45
N ILE A 38 -7.88 -21.35 -4.68
CA ILE A 38 -9.07 -22.04 -5.19
C ILE A 38 -8.86 -23.56 -5.19
N TRP A 39 -7.70 -24.04 -5.66
CA TRP A 39 -7.37 -25.47 -5.67
C TRP A 39 -7.31 -26.05 -4.25
N LEU A 40 -6.62 -25.36 -3.35
CA LEU A 40 -6.44 -25.79 -1.97
C LEU A 40 -7.77 -25.77 -1.23
N TYR A 41 -8.60 -24.76 -1.46
CA TYR A 41 -9.93 -24.66 -0.89
C TYR A 41 -10.82 -25.80 -1.36
N GLY A 42 -10.89 -26.09 -2.67
CA GLY A 42 -11.67 -27.22 -3.19
C GLY A 42 -11.22 -28.57 -2.65
N LYS A 43 -9.94 -28.72 -2.30
CA LYS A 43 -9.40 -29.94 -1.69
C LYS A 43 -9.65 -30.05 -0.19
N LEU A 44 -9.65 -28.93 0.54
CA LEU A 44 -9.86 -28.89 1.99
C LEU A 44 -11.32 -28.67 2.40
N GLU A 45 -12.17 -28.14 1.53
CA GLU A 45 -13.61 -27.95 1.75
C GLU A 45 -14.34 -29.22 2.23
N PRO A 46 -14.12 -30.43 1.66
CA PRO A 46 -14.75 -31.65 2.18
C PRO A 46 -14.30 -32.02 3.62
N VAL A 47 -13.15 -31.52 4.07
CA VAL A 47 -12.59 -31.78 5.41
C VAL A 47 -12.93 -30.67 6.40
N LEU A 48 -13.14 -29.44 5.90
CA LEU A 48 -13.21 -28.22 6.71
C LEU A 48 -14.57 -27.51 6.69
N GLY A 49 -15.63 -28.10 6.12
CA GLY A 49 -16.91 -27.49 5.73
C GLY A 49 -17.67 -26.59 6.74
N ARG A 50 -17.22 -26.42 7.98
CA ARG A 50 -17.72 -25.41 8.95
C ARG A 50 -16.78 -24.21 9.19
N PHE A 51 -15.51 -24.31 8.83
CA PHE A 51 -14.46 -23.31 9.08
C PHE A 51 -14.11 -22.49 7.84
N SER A 52 -14.42 -22.97 6.63
CA SER A 52 -14.18 -22.27 5.37
C SER A 52 -14.75 -20.85 5.35
N ARG A 53 -16.01 -20.69 5.77
CA ARG A 53 -16.71 -19.39 5.74
C ARG A 53 -16.10 -18.34 6.68
N ALA A 54 -15.50 -18.78 7.79
CA ALA A 54 -14.83 -17.88 8.75
C ALA A 54 -13.41 -17.49 8.29
N LYS A 55 -12.71 -18.40 7.60
CA LYS A 55 -11.36 -18.15 7.07
C LYS A 55 -11.37 -17.18 5.89
N ALA A 56 -12.42 -17.18 5.08
CA ALA A 56 -12.58 -16.24 3.95
C ALA A 56 -12.67 -14.77 4.43
N ASP A 57 -13.44 -14.50 5.49
CA ASP A 57 -13.51 -13.17 6.12
C ASP A 57 -12.16 -12.76 6.75
N GLU A 58 -11.41 -13.72 7.29
CA GLU A 58 -10.13 -13.50 7.98
C GLU A 58 -8.97 -13.24 7.00
N THR A 59 -8.95 -13.91 5.85
CA THR A 59 -8.00 -13.63 4.76
C THR A 59 -8.26 -12.29 4.11
N VAL A 60 -9.52 -11.90 3.96
CA VAL A 60 -9.90 -10.58 3.42
C VAL A 60 -9.50 -9.46 4.39
N ALA A 61 -9.62 -9.68 5.71
CA ALA A 61 -9.20 -8.70 6.72
C ALA A 61 -7.66 -8.54 6.83
N ALA A 62 -6.88 -9.58 6.55
CA ALA A 62 -5.42 -9.50 6.56
C ALA A 62 -4.85 -8.87 5.28
N ASP A 63 -5.40 -9.21 4.11
CA ASP A 63 -5.02 -8.61 2.81
C ASP A 63 -5.47 -7.14 2.71
N ALA A 64 -6.56 -6.78 3.42
CA ALA A 64 -7.01 -5.40 3.55
C ALA A 64 -5.94 -4.47 4.13
N THR A 65 -4.97 -4.96 4.91
CA THR A 65 -3.89 -4.11 5.46
C THR A 65 -2.76 -3.81 4.47
N ALA A 66 -2.68 -4.53 3.35
CA ALA A 66 -1.66 -4.34 2.31
C ALA A 66 -2.20 -3.65 1.04
N ASP A 67 -3.51 -3.70 0.80
CA ASP A 67 -4.18 -3.02 -0.32
C ASP A 67 -5.46 -2.33 0.18
N GLU A 68 -5.31 -1.28 0.98
CA GLU A 68 -6.41 -0.39 1.39
C GLU A 68 -6.88 0.45 0.17
N THR A 69 -7.48 -0.17 -0.84
CA THR A 69 -8.49 0.50 -1.65
C THR A 69 -9.83 0.28 -0.95
N PRO A 70 -10.42 1.28 -0.27
CA PRO A 70 -11.59 1.05 0.57
C PRO A 70 -12.78 0.60 -0.29
N ALA A 71 -13.11 -0.68 -0.20
CA ALA A 71 -14.32 -1.27 -0.75
C ALA A 71 -15.50 -1.11 0.22
N HIS A 72 -15.82 0.12 0.62
CA HIS A 72 -17.13 0.42 1.21
C HIS A 72 -17.87 1.44 0.33
N GLY A 73 -18.81 0.88 -0.45
CA GLY A 73 -19.64 1.58 -1.39
C GLY A 73 -20.58 2.58 -0.71
N SER A 74 -20.19 3.85 -0.76
CA SER A 74 -21.06 4.84 -1.36
C SER A 74 -20.42 5.23 -2.70
N LYS A 75 -21.20 5.50 -3.75
CA LYS A 75 -20.65 6.17 -4.93
C LYS A 75 -20.33 7.60 -4.51
N LEU A 76 -19.17 7.78 -3.85
CA LEU A 76 -18.65 9.08 -3.47
C LEU A 76 -18.59 9.90 -4.74
N GLY A 77 -19.38 11.00 -4.77
CA GLY A 77 -19.32 11.97 -5.85
C GLY A 77 -17.89 12.49 -6.01
N PHE A 78 -17.56 13.04 -7.18
CA PHE A 78 -16.20 13.57 -7.41
C PHE A 78 -15.77 14.55 -6.30
N GLY A 79 -16.70 15.37 -5.80
CA GLY A 79 -16.45 16.29 -4.69
C GLY A 79 -16.12 15.58 -3.37
N ASP A 80 -16.78 14.47 -3.07
CA ASP A 80 -16.58 13.73 -1.82
C ASP A 80 -15.21 13.01 -1.82
N ARG A 81 -14.80 12.46 -2.97
CA ARG A 81 -13.45 11.91 -3.16
C ARG A 81 -12.37 12.97 -3.02
N LEU A 82 -12.57 14.14 -3.63
CA LEU A 82 -11.62 15.24 -3.51
C LEU A 82 -11.50 15.71 -2.06
N THR A 83 -12.63 15.74 -1.34
CA THR A 83 -12.66 16.08 0.09
C THR A 83 -11.91 15.02 0.91
N ALA A 84 -12.11 13.73 0.62
CA ALA A 84 -11.38 12.64 1.27
C ALA A 84 -9.86 12.75 1.05
N TYR A 85 -9.41 13.00 -0.19
CA TYR A 85 -7.98 13.21 -0.48
C TYR A 85 -7.43 14.43 0.25
N ALA A 86 -8.16 15.54 0.27
CA ALA A 86 -7.76 16.74 0.98
C ALA A 86 -7.66 16.53 2.50
N VAL A 87 -8.63 15.83 3.10
CA VAL A 87 -8.63 15.50 4.54
C VAL A 87 -7.48 14.56 4.88
N CYS A 88 -7.27 13.49 4.11
CA CYS A 88 -6.12 12.60 4.31
C CYS A 88 -4.79 13.34 4.15
N GLY A 89 -4.69 14.24 3.17
CA GLY A 89 -3.51 15.08 2.97
C GLY A 89 -3.25 16.05 4.13
N LEU A 90 -4.31 16.66 4.67
CA LEU A 90 -4.20 17.52 5.85
C LEU A 90 -3.72 16.73 7.08
N PHE A 91 -4.29 15.56 7.32
CA PHE A 91 -3.87 14.68 8.41
C PHE A 91 -2.41 14.22 8.25
N ALA A 92 -1.98 13.91 7.02
CA ALA A 92 -0.59 13.56 6.73
C ALA A 92 0.37 14.75 6.92
N LEU A 93 -0.04 15.98 6.56
CA LEU A 93 0.75 17.20 6.84
C LEU A 93 0.94 17.42 8.34
N VAL A 94 -0.14 17.29 9.11
CA VAL A 94 -0.10 17.37 10.56
C VAL A 94 0.82 16.29 11.13
N GLY A 95 0.69 15.05 10.67
CA GLY A 95 1.58 13.95 11.05
C GLY A 95 3.05 14.19 10.65
N ASN A 96 3.30 14.84 9.51
CA ASN A 96 4.66 15.21 9.08
C ASN A 96 5.29 16.25 10.01
N GLN A 97 4.50 17.23 10.48
CA GLN A 97 4.96 18.19 11.48
C GLN A 97 5.26 17.50 12.82
N PHE A 98 4.36 16.64 13.30
CA PHE A 98 4.56 15.95 14.59
C PHE A 98 5.70 14.92 14.56
N GLY A 99 5.81 14.15 13.47
CA GLY A 99 6.80 13.08 13.33
C GLY A 99 8.19 13.56 12.93
N TYR A 100 8.28 14.55 12.04
CA TYR A 100 9.54 14.96 11.41
C TYR A 100 9.91 16.43 11.63
N LYS A 101 9.07 17.19 12.36
CA LYS A 101 9.30 18.61 12.69
C LYS A 101 9.52 19.52 11.48
N VAL A 102 9.02 19.11 10.30
CA VAL A 102 9.03 19.94 9.10
C VAL A 102 7.85 20.93 9.18
N PRO A 103 8.05 22.23 8.95
CA PRO A 103 6.97 23.21 8.94
C PRO A 103 5.91 22.86 7.89
N ILE A 104 4.62 22.94 8.25
CA ILE A 104 3.51 22.62 7.32
C ILE A 104 3.63 23.44 6.03
N LEU A 105 3.98 24.72 6.14
CA LEU A 105 4.12 25.63 4.99
C LEU A 105 5.20 25.17 4.00
N ASP A 106 6.27 24.53 4.47
CA ASP A 106 7.35 24.02 3.62
C ASP A 106 7.02 22.68 2.97
N ALA A 107 6.17 21.86 3.61
CA ALA A 107 5.71 20.57 3.09
C ALA A 107 4.43 20.67 2.23
N LEU A 108 3.68 21.77 2.36
CA LEU A 108 2.45 22.06 1.62
C LEU A 108 2.62 21.94 0.10
N PRO A 109 3.64 22.55 -0.55
CA PRO A 109 3.80 22.45 -2.00
C PRO A 109 4.08 21.00 -2.44
N GLY A 110 4.86 20.22 -1.68
CA GLY A 110 5.08 18.80 -1.96
C GLY A 110 3.80 17.98 -1.85
N MET A 111 2.97 18.28 -0.84
CA MET A 111 1.68 17.62 -0.65
C MET A 111 0.66 17.94 -1.73
N LEU A 112 0.63 19.19 -2.23
CA LEU A 112 -0.21 19.55 -3.38
C LEU A 112 0.16 18.74 -4.62
N ILE A 113 1.45 18.51 -4.86
CA ILE A 113 1.92 17.70 -6.00
C ILE A 113 1.46 16.24 -5.84
N ILE A 114 1.59 15.66 -4.64
CA ILE A 114 1.13 14.29 -4.37
C ILE A 114 -0.39 14.19 -4.60
N LEU A 115 -1.18 15.15 -4.08
CA LEU A 115 -2.63 15.18 -4.30
C LEU A 115 -2.99 15.31 -5.78
N ALA A 116 -2.26 16.14 -6.54
CA ALA A 116 -2.46 16.28 -7.98
C ALA A 116 -2.21 14.95 -8.72
N LEU A 117 -1.14 14.22 -8.37
CA LEU A 117 -0.85 12.90 -8.96
C LEU A 117 -1.92 11.86 -8.62
N VAL A 118 -2.44 11.86 -7.39
CA VAL A 118 -3.54 10.97 -6.98
C VAL A 118 -4.82 11.27 -7.76
N VAL A 119 -5.18 12.56 -7.91
CA VAL A 119 -6.34 12.97 -8.70
C VAL A 119 -6.17 12.59 -10.17
N LEU A 120 -4.97 12.78 -10.74
CA LEU A 120 -4.68 12.35 -12.12
C LEU A 120 -4.84 10.84 -12.28
N THR A 121 -4.38 10.07 -11.29
CA THR A 121 -4.50 8.62 -11.26
C THR A 121 -5.98 8.19 -11.20
N ASP A 122 -6.80 8.76 -10.30
CA ASP A 122 -8.24 8.46 -10.24
C ASP A 122 -8.92 8.81 -11.57
N LEU A 123 -8.56 9.93 -12.20
CA LEU A 123 -9.10 10.32 -13.49
C LEU A 123 -8.70 9.33 -14.60
N LEU A 124 -7.46 8.85 -14.60
CA LEU A 124 -6.98 7.89 -15.60
C LEU A 124 -7.60 6.50 -15.41
N LEU A 125 -7.79 6.07 -14.16
CA LEU A 125 -8.48 4.82 -13.82
C LEU A 125 -9.97 4.84 -14.22
N ARG A 126 -10.60 6.01 -14.35
CA ARG A 126 -11.95 6.11 -14.94
C ARG A 126 -11.97 5.75 -16.42
N VAL A 127 -10.89 6.02 -17.13
CA VAL A 127 -10.75 5.68 -18.56
C VAL A 127 -10.28 4.23 -18.72
N ILE A 128 -9.36 3.77 -17.86
CA ILE A 128 -8.79 2.42 -17.91
C ILE A 128 -8.99 1.72 -16.55
N PRO A 129 -10.20 1.21 -16.24
CA PRO A 129 -10.53 0.65 -14.92
C PRO A 129 -9.94 -0.75 -14.66
N LYS A 130 -9.28 -1.35 -15.66
CA LYS A 130 -8.76 -2.73 -15.57
C LYS A 130 -7.38 -2.83 -14.92
N LEU A 131 -6.72 -1.71 -14.62
CA LEU A 131 -5.37 -1.68 -14.05
C LEU A 131 -5.43 -1.43 -12.53
N PRO A 132 -4.56 -2.08 -11.73
CA PRO A 132 -4.41 -1.78 -10.31
C PRO A 132 -4.06 -0.30 -10.09
N ALA A 133 -4.72 0.37 -9.14
CA ALA A 133 -4.51 1.80 -8.89
C ALA A 133 -3.06 2.12 -8.51
N VAL A 134 -2.45 1.25 -7.70
CA VAL A 134 -1.05 1.34 -7.28
C VAL A 134 -0.10 1.37 -8.49
N PHE A 135 -0.35 0.52 -9.49
CA PHE A 135 0.47 0.45 -10.70
C PHE A 135 0.40 1.76 -11.50
N VAL A 136 -0.81 2.26 -11.74
CA VAL A 136 -1.03 3.50 -12.50
C VAL A 136 -0.40 4.70 -11.78
N LEU A 137 -0.58 4.78 -10.46
CA LEU A 137 0.03 5.83 -9.63
C LEU A 137 1.55 5.76 -9.69
N SER A 138 2.15 4.57 -9.57
CA SER A 138 3.61 4.39 -9.64
C SER A 138 4.18 4.84 -10.97
N VAL A 139 3.54 4.46 -12.10
CA VAL A 139 3.98 4.90 -13.43
C VAL A 139 3.88 6.43 -13.55
N LEU A 140 2.76 7.02 -13.13
CA LEU A 140 2.58 8.47 -13.14
C LEU A 140 3.61 9.20 -12.28
N ALA A 141 3.81 8.77 -11.05
CA ALA A 141 4.79 9.37 -10.13
C ALA A 141 6.22 9.26 -10.69
N MET A 142 6.56 8.12 -11.31
CA MET A 142 7.87 7.92 -11.93
C MET A 142 8.05 8.82 -13.17
N THR A 143 7.02 8.97 -14.01
CA THR A 143 7.07 9.90 -15.14
C THR A 143 7.21 11.37 -14.70
N ALA A 144 6.58 11.74 -13.58
CA ALA A 144 6.70 13.09 -13.02
C ALA A 144 8.05 13.34 -12.33
N GLY A 145 8.67 12.29 -11.78
CA GLY A 145 9.95 12.34 -11.06
C GLY A 145 11.18 12.00 -11.90
N CYS A 146 11.05 11.61 -13.16
CA CYS A 146 12.21 11.32 -14.01
C CYS A 146 12.87 12.63 -14.50
N PRO A 147 14.14 12.90 -14.14
CA PRO A 147 14.85 14.08 -14.62
C PRO A 147 15.01 14.01 -16.14
N GLY A 148 14.46 14.99 -16.85
CA GLY A 148 14.54 15.11 -18.32
C GLY A 148 13.21 15.01 -19.06
N VAL A 149 12.13 14.51 -18.44
CA VAL A 149 10.79 14.43 -19.09
C VAL A 149 10.01 15.75 -18.93
N LEU A 150 10.23 16.47 -17.82
CA LEU A 150 9.60 17.75 -17.51
C LEU A 150 10.66 18.77 -17.04
N PRO A 151 10.61 20.03 -17.50
CA PRO A 151 11.58 21.08 -17.11
C PRO A 151 11.54 21.42 -15.61
N TYR A 152 10.47 21.02 -14.90
CA TYR A 152 10.28 21.24 -13.46
C TYR A 152 10.54 19.98 -12.60
N SER A 153 11.06 18.89 -13.17
CA SER A 153 11.24 17.61 -12.46
C SER A 153 12.10 17.73 -11.19
N GLU A 154 13.21 18.49 -11.22
CA GLU A 154 14.06 18.63 -10.04
C GLU A 154 13.38 19.39 -8.89
N GLN A 155 12.58 20.41 -9.23
CA GLN A 155 11.79 21.14 -8.24
C GLN A 155 10.70 20.24 -7.64
N ILE A 156 10.05 19.43 -8.46
CA ILE A 156 9.04 18.46 -8.00
C ILE A 156 9.67 17.48 -6.99
N ILE A 157 10.83 16.90 -7.32
CA ILE A 157 11.54 15.95 -6.44
C ILE A 157 11.94 16.64 -5.13
N ALA A 158 12.50 17.85 -5.20
CA ALA A 158 12.92 18.60 -4.02
C ALA A 158 11.75 18.98 -3.09
N LEU A 159 10.59 19.32 -3.67
CA LEU A 159 9.38 19.69 -2.92
C LEU A 159 8.71 18.46 -2.30
N VAL A 160 8.57 17.38 -3.07
CA VAL A 160 8.01 16.10 -2.59
C VAL A 160 8.92 15.46 -1.54
N GLY A 161 10.24 15.62 -1.64
CA GLY A 161 11.21 15.13 -0.66
C GLY A 161 11.06 15.73 0.75
N LYS A 162 10.34 16.84 0.90
CA LYS A 162 10.00 17.44 2.22
C LYS A 162 8.80 16.75 2.89
N VAL A 163 8.11 15.87 2.17
CA VAL A 163 6.96 15.13 2.66
C VAL A 163 7.40 13.71 3.01
N ASN A 164 7.25 13.31 4.26
CA ASN A 164 7.47 11.93 4.66
C ASN A 164 6.22 11.08 4.39
N PHE A 165 6.44 9.82 4.03
CA PHE A 165 5.36 8.85 3.78
C PHE A 165 4.87 8.14 5.05
N LEU A 166 5.70 8.04 6.09
CA LEU A 166 5.34 7.42 7.38
C LEU A 166 4.13 8.06 8.10
N PRO A 167 3.92 9.38 8.05
CA PRO A 167 2.69 10.00 8.53
C PRO A 167 1.41 9.41 7.91
N PHE A 168 1.46 9.01 6.64
CA PHE A 168 0.28 8.41 5.97
C PHE A 168 -0.07 7.05 6.56
N THR A 169 0.92 6.22 6.89
CA THR A 169 0.65 4.90 7.49
C THR A 169 -0.05 5.03 8.83
N THR A 170 0.27 6.07 9.60
CA THR A 170 -0.39 6.36 10.88
C THR A 170 -1.86 6.72 10.68
N VAL A 171 -2.16 7.57 9.70
CA VAL A 171 -3.54 7.99 9.39
C VAL A 171 -4.35 6.80 8.88
N ILE A 172 -3.80 6.01 7.97
CA ILE A 172 -4.44 4.81 7.43
C ILE A 172 -4.71 3.82 8.55
N LEU A 173 -3.70 3.50 9.38
CA LEU A 173 -3.86 2.55 10.48
C LEU A 173 -4.87 3.02 11.53
N ALA A 174 -4.93 4.33 11.81
CA ALA A 174 -5.93 4.91 12.71
C ALA A 174 -7.35 4.79 12.13
N MET A 175 -7.53 5.09 10.84
CA MET A 175 -8.82 4.99 10.15
C MET A 175 -9.28 3.54 10.00
N ALA A 176 -8.37 2.62 9.66
CA ALA A 176 -8.61 1.18 9.61
C ALA A 176 -8.99 0.64 11.00
N GLY A 177 -8.26 1.04 12.04
CA GLY A 177 -8.57 0.69 13.43
C GLY A 177 -9.96 1.18 13.87
N LEU A 178 -10.33 2.41 13.50
CA LEU A 178 -11.68 2.95 13.72
C LEU A 178 -12.76 2.19 12.95
N SER A 179 -12.47 1.75 11.72
CA SER A 179 -13.40 0.94 10.92
C SER A 179 -13.67 -0.41 11.57
N ILE A 180 -12.62 -1.08 12.07
CA ILE A 180 -12.74 -2.36 12.80
C ILE A 180 -13.54 -2.21 14.10
N LEU A 181 -13.44 -1.04 14.76
CA LEU A 181 -14.18 -0.74 15.99
C LEU A 181 -15.71 -0.80 15.80
N LYS A 182 -16.21 -0.55 14.58
CA LYS A 182 -17.65 -0.66 14.28
C LYS A 182 -18.13 -2.12 14.35
N ASP A 183 -17.26 -3.07 14.02
CA ASP A 183 -17.54 -4.50 14.01
C ASP A 183 -16.96 -5.22 15.25
N LEU A 184 -16.62 -4.46 16.31
CA LEU A 184 -16.12 -4.97 17.59
C LEU A 184 -16.89 -6.19 18.16
N PRO A 185 -18.24 -6.25 18.16
CA PRO A 185 -18.96 -7.40 18.70
C PRO A 185 -18.73 -8.69 17.90
N ALA A 186 -18.50 -8.60 16.59
CA ALA A 186 -18.13 -9.74 15.74
C ALA A 186 -16.65 -10.08 15.94
N PHE A 187 -15.77 -9.07 15.97
CA PHE A 187 -14.34 -9.22 16.18
C PHE A 187 -14.03 -9.91 17.52
N ARG A 188 -14.74 -9.59 18.60
CA ARG A 188 -14.53 -10.21 19.93
C ARG A 188 -14.77 -11.72 19.93
N LYS A 189 -15.63 -12.25 19.04
CA LYS A 189 -15.87 -13.69 18.92
C LYS A 189 -14.75 -14.41 18.14
N LEU A 190 -14.04 -13.69 17.28
CA LEU A 190 -12.95 -14.20 16.45
C LEU A 190 -11.55 -13.83 16.97
N GLY A 191 -11.42 -12.88 17.90
CA GLY A 191 -10.16 -12.19 18.21
C GLY A 191 -8.97 -13.10 18.51
N TRP A 192 -9.14 -14.13 19.35
CA TRP A 192 -8.04 -15.07 19.64
C TRP A 192 -7.61 -15.89 18.41
N LYS A 193 -8.55 -16.23 17.51
CA LYS A 193 -8.24 -16.98 16.28
C LYS A 193 -7.42 -16.14 15.31
N ILE A 194 -7.76 -14.87 15.18
CA ILE A 194 -7.04 -13.91 14.32
C ILE A 194 -5.58 -13.78 14.75
N VAL A 195 -5.32 -13.68 16.06
CA VAL A 195 -3.95 -13.61 16.59
C VAL A 195 -3.17 -14.87 16.21
N VAL A 196 -3.73 -16.05 16.46
CA VAL A 196 -3.07 -17.33 16.15
C VAL A 196 -2.82 -17.48 14.64
N VAL A 197 -3.79 -17.13 13.80
CA VAL A 197 -3.66 -17.20 12.33
C VAL A 197 -2.61 -16.21 11.84
N SER A 198 -2.58 -14.98 12.35
CA SER A 198 -1.58 -13.98 11.99
C SER A 198 -0.15 -14.40 12.37
N LEU A 199 0.03 -14.94 13.59
CA LEU A 199 1.32 -15.49 14.02
C LEU A 199 1.76 -16.68 13.13
N ALA A 200 0.85 -17.60 12.84
CA ALA A 200 1.14 -18.74 11.98
C ALA A 200 1.46 -18.31 10.54
N ALA A 201 0.75 -17.31 10.00
CA ALA A 201 1.00 -16.75 8.68
C ALA A 201 2.37 -16.05 8.61
N ASN A 202 2.68 -15.19 9.59
CA ASN A 202 3.97 -14.50 9.67
C ASN A 202 5.13 -15.49 9.84
N ALA A 203 4.96 -16.51 10.69
CA ALA A 203 5.92 -17.59 10.85
C ALA A 203 6.09 -18.39 9.54
N GLY A 204 5.00 -18.69 8.84
CA GLY A 204 5.03 -19.37 7.54
C GLY A 204 5.77 -18.57 6.47
N THR A 205 5.51 -17.26 6.36
CA THR A 205 6.23 -16.37 5.43
C THR A 205 7.71 -16.29 5.77
N PHE A 206 8.05 -16.18 7.06
CA PHE A 206 9.45 -16.16 7.51
C PHE A 206 10.17 -17.47 7.20
N LEU A 207 9.55 -18.61 7.51
CA LEU A 207 10.10 -19.93 7.21
C LEU A 207 10.24 -20.17 5.71
N GLY A 208 9.23 -19.78 4.91
CA GLY A 208 9.28 -19.85 3.46
C GLY A 208 10.41 -19.00 2.87
N ALA A 209 10.56 -17.75 3.33
CA ALA A 209 11.66 -16.89 2.92
C ALA A 209 13.02 -17.48 3.32
N THR A 210 13.13 -18.04 4.52
CA THR A 210 14.36 -18.70 5.01
C THR A 210 14.70 -19.93 4.19
N MET A 211 13.72 -20.78 3.84
CA MET A 211 13.94 -21.94 2.98
C MET A 211 14.40 -21.56 1.58
N ILE A 212 13.81 -20.51 0.99
CA ILE A 212 14.25 -20.01 -0.33
C ILE A 212 15.66 -19.44 -0.23
N ALA A 213 15.96 -18.68 0.83
CA ALA A 213 17.29 -18.13 1.06
C ALA A 213 18.34 -19.25 1.17
N GLU A 214 18.05 -20.33 1.90
CA GLU A 214 18.92 -21.50 2.01
C GLU A 214 19.07 -22.26 0.69
N PHE A 215 18.00 -22.36 -0.11
CA PHE A 215 18.05 -23.05 -1.41
C PHE A 215 18.85 -22.28 -2.47
N PHE A 216 18.98 -20.97 -2.31
CA PHE A 216 19.72 -20.07 -3.21
C PHE A 216 21.06 -19.59 -2.63
N HIS A 217 21.46 -20.09 -1.45
CA HIS A 217 22.77 -19.88 -0.84
C HIS A 217 23.78 -20.92 -1.35
#